data_AF-A0A3R6V513-F1
#
_entry.id   AF-A0A3R6V513-F1
#
_cell.length_a   1.000
_cell.length_b   1.000
_cell.length_c   1.000
_cell.angle_alpha   90.00
_cell.angle_beta   90.00
_cell.angle_gamma   90.00
#
_symmetry.space_group_name_H-M   'P 1'
#
loop_
_entity.id
_entity.type
_entity.pdbx_description
1 polymer ?
#
loop_
_entity_poly.entity_id
_entity_poly.type
_entity_poly.pdbx_seq_one_letter_code
_entity_poly.pdbx_strand_id
1 'polypeptide(L)'
;MRKYRSQKKEEFQRLEAEWKCLEETLKELQRQTASRQVRRVPGRQTMDPRMAEVLAKRTSHLRGDVDAQYKLACCLRDWVASQPPTPGLTSHTAWIHSSLRADPDARRVGLQWLSEKLYHTSHSAVPHHPLRGAGDAYQLAVRTNDGVDAPITIVAIEFHFQFDIVFVPFETVVGTLEAMGGRTTFVMPDMVALQTVESVGDTLRYSYGVNARNGVSMRRVTNVFRNPDGTRAVMTSAMVADDERFPLGPGEIRSHGFGWYVSNARCRGYLTRAGRSVAERVADSITTVRGSMLHYTPFTTDGVISLEHIGQLFGVDHHDHRRREDLIAHVQTQAEAQVGDTFRQHLRALRHHFMQTPPSHAS
;
A
#
# COMPACT_ATOMS: atom_id res chain seq x y z
N MET A 1 16.12 -27.13 18.39
CA MET A 1 16.47 -27.98 17.22
C MET A 1 15.55 -29.18 17.00
N ARG A 2 15.28 -30.06 17.99
CA ARG A 2 14.39 -31.24 17.80
C ARG A 2 12.90 -30.91 17.53
N LYS A 3 12.31 -29.94 18.25
CA LYS A 3 10.90 -29.52 18.05
C LYS A 3 10.63 -28.91 16.67
N TYR A 4 11.57 -28.10 16.15
CA TYR A 4 11.47 -27.50 14.82
C TYR A 4 11.48 -28.55 13.69
N ARG A 5 12.32 -29.60 13.84
CA ARG A 5 12.34 -30.74 12.91
C ARG A 5 11.06 -31.59 12.98
N SER A 6 10.44 -31.72 14.16
CA SER A 6 9.14 -32.40 14.32
C SER A 6 8.01 -31.62 13.65
N GLN A 7 7.93 -30.31 13.86
CA GLN A 7 6.91 -29.44 13.24
C GLN A 7 7.03 -29.41 11.71
N LYS A 8 8.25 -29.32 11.18
CA LYS A 8 8.47 -29.41 9.72
C LYS A 8 8.09 -30.79 9.15
N LYS A 9 8.31 -31.86 9.91
CA LYS A 9 7.91 -33.21 9.52
C LYS A 9 6.38 -33.39 9.53
N GLU A 10 5.70 -32.86 10.55
CA GLU A 10 4.23 -32.86 10.62
C GLU A 10 3.61 -32.00 9.52
N GLU A 11 4.17 -30.82 9.25
CA GLU A 11 3.74 -29.94 8.16
C GLU A 11 3.92 -30.61 6.79
N PHE A 12 5.06 -31.30 6.59
CA PHE A 12 5.31 -32.07 5.36
C PHE A 12 4.33 -33.23 5.21
N GLN A 13 4.08 -34.00 6.28
CA GLN A 13 3.12 -35.10 6.25
C GLN A 13 1.68 -34.63 6.00
N ARG A 14 1.29 -33.48 6.55
CA ARG A 14 -0.01 -32.87 6.31
C ARG A 14 -0.16 -32.45 4.85
N LEU A 15 0.84 -31.75 4.31
CA LEU A 15 0.84 -31.31 2.91
C LEU A 15 0.87 -32.50 1.94
N GLU A 16 1.58 -33.58 2.26
CA GLU A 16 1.61 -34.80 1.45
C GLU A 16 0.26 -35.53 1.45
N ALA A 17 -0.43 -35.57 2.60
CA ALA A 17 -1.77 -36.13 2.71
C ALA A 17 -2.80 -35.28 1.94
N GLU A 18 -2.70 -33.96 2.05
CA GLU A 18 -3.56 -33.01 1.34
C GLU A 18 -3.34 -33.08 -0.18
N TRP A 19 -2.08 -33.21 -0.61
CA TRP A 19 -1.74 -33.41 -2.01
C TRP A 19 -2.32 -34.72 -2.58
N LYS A 20 -2.20 -35.84 -1.86
CA LYS A 20 -2.81 -37.12 -2.28
C LYS A 20 -4.33 -37.04 -2.34
N CYS A 21 -4.97 -36.42 -1.35
CA CYS A 21 -6.42 -36.23 -1.31
C CYS A 21 -6.91 -35.37 -2.50
N LEU A 22 -6.20 -34.27 -2.79
CA LEU A 22 -6.51 -33.42 -3.93
C LEU A 22 -6.29 -34.14 -5.26
N GLU A 23 -5.24 -34.97 -5.38
CA GLU A 23 -4.98 -35.75 -6.58
C GLU A 23 -6.06 -36.82 -6.83
N GLU A 24 -6.52 -37.49 -5.78
CA GLU A 24 -7.65 -38.43 -5.85
C GLU A 24 -8.97 -37.72 -6.21
N THR A 25 -9.22 -36.56 -5.61
CA THR A 25 -10.40 -35.73 -5.91
C THR A 25 -10.37 -35.28 -7.37
N LEU A 26 -9.20 -34.92 -7.90
CA LEU A 26 -9.03 -34.53 -9.30
C LEU A 26 -9.31 -35.71 -10.25
N LYS A 27 -8.78 -36.90 -9.94
CA LYS A 27 -9.04 -38.13 -10.71
C LYS A 27 -10.51 -38.51 -10.69
N GLU A 28 -11.18 -38.35 -9.55
CA GLU A 28 -12.61 -38.63 -9.40
C GLU A 28 -13.46 -37.63 -10.19
N LEU A 29 -13.16 -36.33 -10.11
CA LEU A 29 -13.85 -35.30 -10.90
C LEU A 29 -13.64 -35.48 -12.41
N GLN A 30 -12.43 -35.88 -12.83
CA GLN A 30 -12.14 -36.21 -14.22
C GLN A 30 -12.95 -37.43 -14.70
N ARG A 31 -13.08 -38.48 -13.87
CA ARG A 31 -13.93 -39.65 -14.15
C ARG A 31 -15.42 -39.30 -14.17
N GLN A 32 -15.88 -38.43 -13.28
CA GLN A 32 -17.26 -37.94 -13.25
C GLN A 32 -17.59 -37.08 -14.48
N THR A 33 -16.62 -36.31 -14.98
CA THR A 33 -16.78 -35.49 -16.19
C THR A 33 -16.81 -36.38 -17.45
N ALA A 34 -15.94 -37.39 -17.51
CA ALA A 34 -15.93 -38.38 -18.60
C ALA A 34 -17.21 -39.24 -18.62
N SER A 35 -17.72 -39.66 -17.46
CA SER A 35 -18.98 -40.42 -17.36
C SER A 35 -20.24 -39.58 -17.60
N ARG A 36 -20.22 -38.28 -17.28
CA ARG A 36 -21.29 -37.33 -17.65
C ARG A 36 -21.39 -37.07 -19.15
N GLN A 37 -20.30 -37.23 -19.91
CA GLN A 37 -20.35 -37.15 -21.37
C GLN A 37 -20.99 -38.41 -22.01
N VAL A 38 -20.93 -39.57 -21.35
CA VAL A 38 -21.48 -40.83 -21.88
C VAL A 38 -22.94 -41.07 -21.45
N ARG A 39 -23.37 -40.55 -20.28
CA ARG A 39 -24.73 -40.75 -19.78
C ARG A 39 -25.70 -39.67 -20.27
N ARG A 40 -26.18 -39.80 -21.53
CA ARG A 40 -27.37 -39.09 -22.00
C ARG A 40 -28.56 -39.45 -21.10
N VAL A 41 -28.97 -38.52 -20.25
CA VAL A 41 -30.24 -38.60 -19.51
C VAL A 41 -31.37 -38.29 -20.50
N PRO A 42 -32.35 -39.20 -20.71
CA PRO A 42 -33.54 -38.88 -21.48
C PRO A 42 -34.45 -37.99 -20.62
N GLY A 43 -34.73 -36.78 -21.10
CA GLY A 43 -35.58 -35.81 -20.41
C GLY A 43 -34.85 -34.53 -20.03
N ARG A 44 -34.30 -33.80 -21.00
CA ARG A 44 -33.85 -32.42 -20.78
C ARG A 44 -34.71 -31.51 -21.63
N GLN A 45 -35.43 -30.62 -20.96
CA GLN A 45 -36.09 -29.47 -21.55
C GLN A 45 -35.12 -28.85 -22.57
N THR A 46 -35.57 -28.77 -23.82
CA THR A 46 -34.82 -28.17 -24.92
C THR A 46 -34.58 -26.71 -24.55
N MET A 47 -33.34 -26.42 -24.13
CA MET A 47 -32.84 -25.06 -24.03
C MET A 47 -33.04 -24.43 -25.41
N ASP A 48 -33.71 -23.27 -25.44
CA ASP A 48 -34.04 -22.56 -26.69
C ASP A 48 -32.77 -22.48 -27.57
N PRO A 49 -32.80 -22.96 -28.83
CA PRO A 49 -31.65 -22.98 -29.71
C PRO A 49 -31.02 -21.59 -29.89
N ARG A 50 -31.79 -20.51 -29.78
CA ARG A 50 -31.24 -19.14 -29.77
C ARG A 50 -30.41 -18.86 -28.50
N MET A 51 -30.87 -19.33 -27.34
CA MET A 51 -30.16 -19.17 -26.08
C MET A 51 -28.86 -19.99 -26.05
N ALA A 52 -28.90 -21.21 -26.61
CA ALA A 52 -27.74 -22.07 -26.75
C ALA A 52 -26.66 -21.46 -27.66
N GLU A 53 -27.06 -20.83 -28.78
CA GLU A 53 -26.15 -20.14 -29.69
C GLU A 53 -25.53 -18.89 -29.04
N VAL A 54 -26.33 -18.11 -28.31
CA VAL A 54 -25.84 -16.92 -27.57
C VAL A 54 -24.85 -17.32 -26.48
N LEU A 55 -25.16 -18.38 -25.71
CA LEU A 55 -24.26 -18.90 -24.68
C LEU A 55 -22.98 -19.47 -25.28
N ALA A 56 -23.06 -20.16 -26.42
CA ALA A 56 -21.89 -20.69 -27.13
C ALA A 56 -20.99 -19.56 -27.63
N LYS A 57 -21.55 -18.51 -28.25
CA LYS A 57 -20.79 -17.33 -28.68
C LYS A 57 -20.14 -16.61 -27.50
N ARG A 58 -20.88 -16.39 -26.41
CA ARG A 58 -20.36 -15.74 -25.20
C ARG A 58 -19.26 -16.56 -24.52
N THR A 59 -19.44 -17.88 -24.44
CA THR A 59 -18.43 -18.79 -23.89
C THR A 59 -17.17 -18.83 -24.77
N SER A 60 -17.34 -18.81 -26.10
CA SER A 60 -16.22 -18.73 -27.03
C SER A 60 -15.46 -17.40 -26.90
N HIS A 61 -16.17 -16.29 -26.76
CA HIS A 61 -15.56 -14.98 -26.54
C HIS A 61 -14.78 -14.93 -25.22
N LEU A 62 -15.40 -15.38 -24.12
CA LEU A 62 -14.75 -15.43 -22.81
C LEU A 62 -13.52 -16.36 -22.80
N ARG A 63 -13.56 -17.48 -23.53
CA ARG A 63 -12.39 -18.34 -23.71
C ARG A 63 -11.29 -17.64 -24.51
N GLY A 64 -11.66 -16.91 -25.57
CA GLY A 64 -10.73 -16.09 -26.33
C GLY A 64 -10.06 -15.01 -25.48
N ASP A 65 -10.84 -14.33 -24.63
CA ASP A 65 -10.34 -13.31 -23.71
C ASP A 65 -9.39 -13.92 -22.67
N VAL A 66 -9.75 -15.07 -22.08
CA VAL A 66 -8.89 -15.80 -21.14
C VAL A 66 -7.59 -16.25 -21.80
N ASP A 67 -7.64 -16.78 -23.02
CA ASP A 67 -6.45 -17.18 -23.79
C ASP A 67 -5.56 -15.97 -24.12
N ALA A 68 -6.15 -14.83 -24.50
CA ALA A 68 -5.41 -13.61 -24.78
C ALA A 68 -4.72 -13.07 -23.52
N GLN A 69 -5.43 -13.02 -22.39
CA GLN A 69 -4.89 -12.61 -21.10
C GLN A 69 -3.81 -13.59 -20.60
N TYR A 70 -4.00 -14.89 -20.79
CA TYR A 70 -3.00 -15.90 -20.45
C TYR A 70 -1.72 -15.75 -21.28
N LYS A 71 -1.86 -15.51 -22.59
CA LYS A 71 -0.70 -15.24 -23.47
C LYS A 71 0.03 -13.98 -23.05
N LEU A 72 -0.70 -12.90 -22.77
CA LEU A 72 -0.12 -11.65 -22.26
C LEU A 72 0.63 -11.88 -20.94
N ALA A 73 0.03 -12.61 -19.99
CA ALA A 73 0.67 -12.94 -18.72
C ALA A 73 1.95 -13.78 -18.91
N CYS A 74 1.95 -14.75 -19.82
CA CYS A 74 3.14 -15.51 -20.19
C CYS A 74 4.22 -14.61 -20.82
N CYS A 75 3.85 -13.74 -21.76
CA CYS A 75 4.79 -12.79 -22.36
C CYS A 75 5.38 -11.83 -21.32
N LEU A 76 4.57 -11.31 -20.38
CA LEU A 76 5.05 -10.46 -19.30
C LEU A 76 5.95 -11.20 -18.33
N ARG A 77 5.61 -12.45 -17.97
CA ARG A 77 6.46 -13.33 -17.15
C ARG A 77 7.81 -13.57 -17.82
N ASP A 78 7.79 -13.94 -19.10
CA ASP A 78 8.99 -14.26 -19.86
C ASP A 78 9.83 -13.00 -20.08
N TRP A 79 9.19 -11.85 -20.30
CA TRP A 79 9.86 -10.55 -20.35
C TRP A 79 10.55 -10.23 -19.03
N VAL A 80 9.87 -10.35 -17.88
CA VAL A 80 10.47 -10.16 -16.55
C VAL A 80 11.62 -11.15 -16.30
N ALA A 81 11.44 -12.42 -16.66
CA ALA A 81 12.47 -13.45 -16.50
C ALA A 81 13.67 -13.24 -17.44
N SER A 82 13.46 -12.60 -18.59
CA SER A 82 14.52 -12.25 -19.54
C SER A 82 15.32 -11.02 -19.13
N GLN A 83 14.84 -10.23 -18.16
CA GLN A 83 15.63 -9.17 -17.56
C GLN A 83 16.75 -9.82 -16.72
N PRO A 84 18.04 -9.62 -17.05
CA PRO A 84 19.10 -10.11 -16.20
C PRO A 84 18.99 -9.41 -14.84
N PRO A 85 19.03 -10.11 -13.69
CA PRO A 85 19.16 -9.46 -12.40
C PRO A 85 20.50 -8.72 -12.41
N THR A 86 20.46 -7.40 -12.51
CA THR A 86 21.66 -6.57 -12.47
C THR A 86 22.31 -6.81 -11.09
N PRO A 87 23.56 -7.30 -11.02
CA PRO A 87 24.23 -7.50 -9.75
C PRO A 87 24.46 -6.13 -9.11
N GLY A 88 23.85 -5.94 -7.94
CA GLY A 88 23.74 -4.62 -7.33
C GLY A 88 22.44 -3.96 -7.79
N LEU A 89 21.56 -3.67 -6.82
CA LEU A 89 20.49 -2.71 -7.02
C LEU A 89 21.15 -1.35 -7.31
N THR A 90 21.56 -1.10 -8.55
CA THR A 90 21.59 0.27 -9.04
C THR A 90 20.17 0.77 -8.81
N SER A 91 20.06 1.86 -8.05
CA SER A 91 18.81 2.54 -7.75
C SER A 91 18.21 3.06 -9.06
N HIS A 92 17.63 2.16 -9.87
CA HIS A 92 17.00 2.51 -11.11
C HIS A 92 15.66 3.16 -10.77
N THR A 93 15.69 4.49 -10.78
CA THR A 93 14.57 5.43 -10.73
C THR A 93 13.42 5.06 -11.67
N ALA A 94 13.69 4.34 -12.78
CA ALA A 94 12.69 3.96 -13.78
C ALA A 94 11.54 3.08 -13.24
N TRP A 95 11.76 2.31 -12.19
CA TRP A 95 10.67 1.52 -11.57
C TRP A 95 9.97 2.27 -10.45
N ILE A 96 10.53 3.37 -9.95
CA ILE A 96 9.97 4.18 -8.88
C ILE A 96 8.97 5.18 -9.46
N HIS A 97 9.30 5.74 -10.62
CA HIS A 97 8.44 6.68 -11.34
C HIS A 97 7.56 5.90 -12.31
N SER A 98 6.24 5.97 -12.11
CA SER A 98 5.27 5.32 -12.98
C SER A 98 4.29 6.36 -13.46
N SER A 99 4.09 6.41 -14.77
CA SER A 99 3.19 7.34 -15.43
C SER A 99 1.80 6.73 -15.57
N LEU A 100 0.76 7.52 -15.25
CA LEU A 100 -0.62 7.13 -15.55
C LEU A 100 -1.00 7.57 -16.96
N ARG A 101 -1.47 6.62 -17.76
CA ARG A 101 -1.94 6.89 -19.12
C ARG A 101 -3.28 7.62 -19.11
N ALA A 102 -3.55 8.39 -20.18
CA ALA A 102 -4.84 9.04 -20.38
C ALA A 102 -5.93 8.06 -20.86
N ASP A 103 -5.53 6.98 -21.53
CA ASP A 103 -6.43 5.91 -21.96
C ASP A 103 -7.19 5.29 -20.76
N PRO A 104 -8.53 5.25 -20.75
CA PRO A 104 -9.31 4.83 -19.59
C PRO A 104 -9.02 3.41 -19.10
N ASP A 105 -8.76 2.47 -20.01
CA ASP A 105 -8.55 1.07 -19.66
C ASP A 105 -7.14 0.84 -19.13
N ALA A 106 -6.13 1.38 -19.80
CA ALA A 106 -4.75 1.38 -19.32
C ALA A 106 -4.63 2.12 -17.97
N ARG A 107 -5.36 3.22 -17.79
CA ARG A 107 -5.40 3.98 -16.55
C ARG A 107 -5.94 3.15 -15.39
N ARG A 108 -7.05 2.44 -15.58
CA ARG A 108 -7.64 1.58 -14.55
C ARG A 108 -6.64 0.51 -14.09
N VAL A 109 -5.97 -0.13 -15.04
CA VAL A 109 -4.92 -1.12 -14.75
C VAL A 109 -3.73 -0.47 -14.03
N GLY A 110 -3.30 0.73 -14.45
CA GLY A 110 -2.21 1.47 -13.82
C GLY A 110 -2.50 1.85 -12.36
N LEU A 111 -3.72 2.32 -12.07
CA LEU A 111 -4.14 2.62 -10.69
C LEU A 111 -4.09 1.37 -9.81
N GLN A 112 -4.61 0.25 -10.30
CA GLN A 112 -4.60 -1.01 -9.56
C GLN A 112 -3.16 -1.48 -9.32
N TRP A 113 -2.34 -1.54 -10.38
CA TRP A 113 -0.95 -1.99 -10.31
C TRP A 113 -0.11 -1.15 -9.32
N LEU A 114 -0.26 0.18 -9.33
CA LEU A 114 0.41 1.07 -8.37
C LEU A 114 0.08 0.69 -6.92
N SER A 115 -1.18 0.40 -6.64
CA SER A 115 -1.64 0.06 -5.29
C SER A 115 -1.17 -1.34 -4.86
N GLU A 116 -1.26 -2.34 -5.74
CA GLU A 116 -0.86 -3.73 -5.46
C GLU A 116 0.64 -3.86 -5.28
N LYS A 117 1.42 -3.15 -6.10
CA LYS A 117 2.87 -3.07 -5.95
C LYS A 117 3.26 -2.63 -4.54
N LEU A 118 2.68 -1.54 -4.04
CA LEU A 118 2.94 -1.07 -2.68
C LEU A 118 2.46 -2.05 -1.61
N TYR A 119 1.33 -2.71 -1.84
CA TYR A 119 0.85 -3.77 -0.95
C TYR A 119 1.90 -4.88 -0.83
N HIS A 120 2.43 -5.39 -1.95
CA HIS A 120 3.47 -6.40 -1.93
C HIS A 120 4.79 -5.89 -1.33
N THR A 121 5.22 -4.66 -1.64
CA THR A 121 6.40 -4.04 -1.02
C THR A 121 6.27 -3.95 0.50
N SER A 122 5.07 -3.65 1.02
CA SER A 122 4.84 -3.57 2.46
C SER A 122 5.13 -4.88 3.18
N HIS A 123 4.90 -6.04 2.54
CA HIS A 123 5.15 -7.34 3.16
C HIS A 123 6.62 -7.56 3.48
N SER A 124 7.51 -7.13 2.58
CA SER A 124 8.96 -7.22 2.78
C SER A 124 9.49 -6.11 3.69
N ALA A 125 8.84 -4.93 3.69
CA ALA A 125 9.30 -3.77 4.43
C ALA A 125 8.87 -3.77 5.92
N VAL A 126 7.68 -4.29 6.26
CA VAL A 126 7.17 -4.32 7.65
C VAL A 126 8.12 -4.99 8.65
N PRO A 127 8.74 -6.15 8.38
CA PRO A 127 9.68 -6.79 9.30
C PRO A 127 10.93 -5.94 9.59
N HIS A 128 11.30 -5.08 8.65
CA HIS A 128 12.50 -4.23 8.71
C HIS A 128 12.19 -2.80 9.15
N HIS A 129 10.94 -2.52 9.57
CA HIS A 129 10.55 -1.18 9.99
C HIS A 129 11.42 -0.66 11.14
N PRO A 130 11.89 0.59 11.09
CA PRO A 130 12.86 1.10 12.06
C PRO A 130 12.28 1.26 13.46
N LEU A 131 11.00 1.64 13.56
CA LEU A 131 10.31 1.72 14.85
C LEU A 131 9.93 0.32 15.33
N ARG A 132 10.50 -0.08 16.47
CA ARG A 132 10.23 -1.35 17.16
C ARG A 132 9.74 -1.06 18.57
N GLY A 133 8.69 -1.75 19.00
CA GLY A 133 8.18 -1.65 20.38
C GLY A 133 6.67 -1.41 20.45
N ALA A 134 6.19 -0.99 21.62
CA ALA A 134 4.82 -0.55 21.85
C ALA A 134 4.79 0.95 22.10
N GLY A 135 3.63 1.58 21.87
CA GLY A 135 3.44 3.00 22.07
C GLY A 135 3.66 3.83 20.80
N ASP A 136 3.47 5.13 20.99
CA ASP A 136 3.48 6.13 19.93
C ASP A 136 4.91 6.60 19.66
N ALA A 137 5.34 6.49 18.41
CA ALA A 137 6.66 6.89 17.97
C ALA A 137 6.62 7.37 16.53
N TYR A 138 7.51 8.29 16.19
CA TYR A 138 7.77 8.65 14.81
C TYR A 138 9.27 8.88 14.61
N GLN A 139 9.70 8.82 13.36
CA GLN A 139 11.06 9.11 12.94
C GLN A 139 11.00 9.76 11.55
N LEU A 140 11.73 10.85 11.36
CA LEU A 140 11.94 11.48 10.07
C LEU A 140 13.42 11.40 9.72
N ALA A 141 13.73 11.21 8.44
CA ALA A 141 15.09 11.23 7.92
C ALA A 141 15.11 11.97 6.58
N VAL A 142 16.00 12.96 6.47
CA VAL A 142 16.29 13.63 5.20
C VAL A 142 17.37 12.83 4.48
N ARG A 143 17.12 12.47 3.22
CA ARG A 143 18.06 11.78 2.35
C ARG A 143 18.72 12.77 1.42
N THR A 144 20.04 12.71 1.32
CA THR A 144 20.85 13.50 0.40
C THR A 144 21.44 12.64 -0.70
N ASN A 145 21.88 13.24 -1.80
CA ASN A 145 22.70 12.56 -2.80
C ASN A 145 24.11 12.28 -2.27
N ASP A 146 24.78 11.27 -2.84
CA ASP A 146 26.10 10.80 -2.38
C ASP A 146 27.28 11.68 -2.85
N GLY A 147 26.99 12.85 -3.43
CA GLY A 147 27.92 13.98 -3.55
C GLY A 147 29.19 13.81 -4.39
N VAL A 148 29.38 12.69 -5.11
CA VAL A 148 30.65 12.45 -5.84
C VAL A 148 30.82 13.43 -7.02
N ASP A 149 29.75 13.74 -7.76
CA ASP A 149 29.81 14.55 -9.00
C ASP A 149 28.83 15.75 -9.02
N ALA A 150 28.05 15.96 -7.95
CA ALA A 150 27.00 16.98 -7.90
C ALA A 150 26.96 17.66 -6.53
N PRO A 151 26.55 18.95 -6.46
CA PRO A 151 26.39 19.62 -5.17
C PRO A 151 25.39 18.86 -4.30
N ILE A 152 25.67 18.80 -3.00
CA ILE A 152 24.80 18.12 -2.04
C ILE A 152 23.40 18.74 -2.07
N THR A 153 22.36 17.91 -2.14
CA THR A 153 20.97 18.34 -2.14
C THR A 153 20.10 17.29 -1.48
N ILE A 154 18.89 17.69 -1.08
CA ILE A 154 17.87 16.77 -0.59
C ILE A 154 17.29 16.03 -1.79
N VAL A 155 17.26 14.70 -1.74
CA VAL A 155 16.68 13.83 -2.78
C VAL A 155 15.38 13.18 -2.31
N ALA A 156 15.21 13.02 -1.00
CA ALA A 156 13.98 12.52 -0.42
C ALA A 156 13.85 12.85 1.08
N ILE A 157 12.64 12.75 1.59
CA ILE A 157 12.31 12.77 3.00
C ILE A 157 11.56 11.48 3.33
N GLU A 158 12.12 10.72 4.26
CA GLU A 158 11.53 9.50 4.80
C GLU A 158 10.85 9.78 6.13
N PHE A 159 9.67 9.21 6.31
CA PHE A 159 8.94 9.31 7.55
C PHE A 159 8.38 7.94 7.95
N HIS A 160 8.61 7.58 9.20
CA HIS A 160 8.11 6.38 9.83
C HIS A 160 7.28 6.74 11.05
N PHE A 161 6.19 6.03 11.27
CA PHE A 161 5.35 6.23 12.45
C PHE A 161 4.78 4.93 12.97
N GLN A 162 4.46 4.94 14.26
CA GLN A 162 3.74 3.90 14.94
C GLN A 162 2.86 4.54 16.02
N PHE A 163 1.64 4.03 16.19
CA PHE A 163 0.81 4.35 17.34
C PHE A 163 -0.14 3.20 17.65
N ASP A 164 -0.62 3.17 18.89
CA ASP A 164 -1.58 2.19 19.37
C ASP A 164 -2.95 2.88 19.63
N ILE A 165 -4.02 2.24 19.16
CA ILE A 165 -5.40 2.55 19.54
C ILE A 165 -5.90 1.43 20.44
N VAL A 166 -6.40 1.79 21.61
CA VAL A 166 -6.85 0.86 22.65
C VAL A 166 -8.36 1.00 22.87
N PHE A 167 -9.01 -0.10 23.24
CA PHE A 167 -10.45 -0.18 23.52
C PHE A 167 -11.37 0.17 22.34
N VAL A 168 -10.89 -0.01 21.10
CA VAL A 168 -11.68 0.21 19.87
C VAL A 168 -11.63 -1.04 18.99
N PRO A 169 -12.76 -1.51 18.44
CA PRO A 169 -12.78 -2.63 17.50
C PRO A 169 -11.89 -2.37 16.29
N PHE A 170 -11.15 -3.39 15.85
CA PHE A 170 -10.22 -3.30 14.73
C PHE A 170 -10.87 -2.71 13.46
N GLU A 171 -12.05 -3.18 13.08
CA GLU A 171 -12.76 -2.71 11.90
C GLU A 171 -13.16 -1.23 11.98
N THR A 172 -13.53 -0.75 13.18
CA THR A 172 -13.79 0.68 13.42
C THR A 172 -12.52 1.50 13.25
N VAL A 173 -11.37 1.01 13.73
CA VAL A 173 -10.08 1.68 13.55
C VAL A 173 -9.72 1.76 12.06
N VAL A 174 -9.77 0.64 11.34
CA VAL A 174 -9.43 0.59 9.92
C VAL A 174 -10.39 1.44 9.09
N GLY A 175 -11.70 1.35 9.32
CA GLY A 175 -12.70 2.15 8.62
C GLY A 175 -12.53 3.66 8.85
N THR A 176 -12.16 4.06 10.07
CA THR A 176 -11.88 5.47 10.39
C THR A 176 -10.61 5.96 9.69
N LEU A 177 -9.54 5.15 9.71
CA LEU A 177 -8.29 5.48 9.00
C LEU A 177 -8.51 5.53 7.49
N GLU A 178 -9.37 4.68 6.94
CA GLU A 178 -9.78 4.70 5.53
C GLU A 178 -10.55 5.98 5.17
N ALA A 179 -11.54 6.35 5.98
CA ALA A 179 -12.30 7.58 5.78
C ALA A 179 -11.40 8.83 5.90
N MET A 180 -10.50 8.86 6.89
CA MET A 180 -9.52 9.94 7.05
C MET A 180 -8.51 9.96 5.90
N GLY A 181 -7.97 8.81 5.51
CA GLY A 181 -7.03 8.69 4.38
C GLY A 181 -7.64 9.11 3.04
N GLY A 182 -8.97 9.03 2.90
CA GLY A 182 -9.67 9.61 1.75
C GLY A 182 -9.65 11.14 1.70
N ARG A 183 -9.50 11.82 2.85
CA ARG A 183 -9.65 13.27 3.00
C ARG A 183 -8.35 14.00 3.35
N THR A 184 -7.40 13.33 3.99
CA THR A 184 -6.15 13.93 4.48
C THR A 184 -4.95 13.00 4.29
N THR A 185 -3.76 13.50 4.64
CA THR A 185 -2.53 12.72 4.75
C THR A 185 -2.04 12.78 6.18
N PHE A 186 -1.49 11.69 6.71
CA PHE A 186 -1.05 11.64 8.10
C PHE A 186 0.21 12.49 8.40
N VAL A 187 0.88 13.04 7.37
CA VAL A 187 2.29 13.50 7.45
C VAL A 187 2.59 14.77 6.66
N MET A 188 1.76 15.16 5.69
CA MET A 188 1.85 16.49 5.10
C MET A 188 0.86 17.40 5.86
N PRO A 189 1.33 18.33 6.70
CA PRO A 189 0.47 19.34 7.31
C PRO A 189 -0.26 20.15 6.25
N ASP A 190 -1.44 20.67 6.60
CA ASP A 190 -2.16 21.71 5.84
C ASP A 190 -2.55 21.34 4.41
N MET A 191 -2.59 20.05 4.06
CA MET A 191 -3.25 19.63 2.82
C MET A 191 -4.72 20.04 2.88
N VAL A 192 -5.16 20.86 1.92
CA VAL A 192 -6.59 21.06 1.65
C VAL A 192 -7.21 19.67 1.44
N ALA A 193 -8.42 19.48 1.97
CA ALA A 193 -9.10 18.19 1.93
C ALA A 193 -9.00 17.56 0.54
N LEU A 194 -8.44 16.36 0.48
CA LEU A 194 -8.20 15.64 -0.76
C LEU A 194 -9.51 15.38 -1.47
N GLN A 195 -9.61 15.87 -2.70
CA GLN A 195 -10.75 15.64 -3.57
C GLN A 195 -10.55 14.31 -4.28
N THR A 196 -11.48 13.38 -4.12
CA THR A 196 -11.53 12.17 -4.95
C THR A 196 -11.89 12.57 -6.39
N VAL A 197 -10.99 12.26 -7.32
CA VAL A 197 -11.13 12.56 -8.74
C VAL A 197 -11.64 11.31 -9.48
N GLU A 198 -11.16 10.13 -9.12
CA GLU A 198 -11.61 8.86 -9.69
C GLU A 198 -11.69 7.78 -8.60
N SER A 199 -12.67 6.88 -8.74
CA SER A 199 -12.82 5.70 -7.88
C SER A 199 -12.95 4.46 -8.74
N VAL A 200 -12.30 3.37 -8.33
CA VAL A 200 -12.34 2.08 -9.01
C VAL A 200 -12.75 1.03 -7.97
N GLY A 201 -14.00 0.56 -8.02
CA GLY A 201 -14.55 -0.26 -6.94
C GLY A 201 -14.70 0.53 -5.64
N ASP A 202 -14.61 -0.16 -4.50
CA ASP A 202 -14.99 0.41 -3.21
C ASP A 202 -13.85 1.14 -2.49
N THR A 203 -12.63 0.62 -2.61
CA THR A 203 -11.47 1.04 -1.80
C THR A 203 -10.39 1.77 -2.59
N LEU A 204 -10.27 1.52 -3.90
CA LEU A 204 -9.25 2.14 -4.75
C LEU A 204 -9.73 3.53 -5.21
N ARG A 205 -8.98 4.56 -4.81
CA ARG A 205 -9.29 5.96 -5.08
C ARG A 205 -8.08 6.69 -5.63
N TYR A 206 -8.30 7.57 -6.58
CA TYR A 206 -7.35 8.54 -7.07
C TYR A 206 -7.82 9.93 -6.65
N SER A 207 -7.00 10.62 -5.86
CA SER A 207 -7.33 11.90 -5.25
C SER A 207 -6.31 12.98 -5.60
N TYR A 208 -6.76 14.23 -5.56
CA TYR A 208 -5.96 15.43 -5.75
C TYR A 208 -6.06 16.34 -4.53
N GLY A 209 -4.98 17.01 -4.18
CA GLY A 209 -4.99 18.07 -3.18
C GLY A 209 -3.82 19.02 -3.34
N VAL A 210 -3.91 20.13 -2.62
CA VAL A 210 -2.91 21.18 -2.59
C VAL A 210 -2.60 21.50 -1.14
N ASN A 211 -1.31 21.65 -0.82
CA ASN A 211 -0.89 22.13 0.47
C ASN A 211 -1.24 23.63 0.59
N ALA A 212 -2.11 23.98 1.52
CA ALA A 212 -2.59 25.36 1.68
C ALA A 212 -1.48 26.34 2.07
N ARG A 213 -0.40 25.85 2.69
CA ARG A 213 0.71 26.67 3.18
C ARG A 213 1.66 27.08 2.06
N ASN A 214 2.01 26.15 1.17
CA ASN A 214 3.08 26.37 0.17
C ASN A 214 2.65 26.08 -1.28
N GLY A 215 1.38 25.76 -1.53
CA GLY A 215 0.85 25.56 -2.87
C GLY A 215 1.30 24.25 -3.55
N VAL A 216 2.07 23.40 -2.87
CA VAL A 216 2.54 22.14 -3.45
C VAL A 216 1.35 21.21 -3.68
N SER A 217 1.19 20.76 -4.91
CA SER A 217 0.15 19.83 -5.30
C SER A 217 0.55 18.38 -5.01
N MET A 218 -0.46 17.52 -4.87
CA MET A 218 -0.30 16.08 -4.76
C MET A 218 -1.42 15.36 -5.51
N ARG A 219 -1.04 14.34 -6.28
CA ARG A 219 -1.94 13.36 -6.88
C ARG A 219 -1.64 12.01 -6.27
N ARG A 220 -2.65 11.30 -5.77
CA ARG A 220 -2.43 10.10 -4.96
C ARG A 220 -3.41 8.99 -5.27
N VAL A 221 -2.88 7.79 -5.47
CA VAL A 221 -3.64 6.54 -5.51
C VAL A 221 -3.62 5.92 -4.12
N THR A 222 -4.79 5.68 -3.54
CA THR A 222 -4.95 4.99 -2.26
C THR A 222 -5.79 3.74 -2.41
N ASN A 223 -5.43 2.68 -1.69
CA ASN A 223 -6.24 1.46 -1.61
C ASN A 223 -6.10 0.82 -0.24
N VAL A 224 -7.07 -0.01 0.15
CA VAL A 224 -7.07 -0.77 1.41
C VAL A 224 -7.17 -2.26 1.09
N PHE A 225 -6.19 -3.01 1.55
CA PHE A 225 -6.15 -4.46 1.43
C PHE A 225 -6.35 -5.09 2.79
N ARG A 226 -7.34 -5.96 2.91
CA ARG A 226 -7.64 -6.70 4.15
C ARG A 226 -7.22 -8.14 3.98
N ASN A 227 -6.65 -8.72 5.03
CA ASN A 227 -6.39 -10.14 5.01
C ASN A 227 -7.68 -10.94 5.28
N PRO A 228 -7.75 -12.22 4.86
CA PRO A 228 -8.97 -13.03 4.99
C PRO A 228 -9.43 -13.25 6.44
N ASP A 229 -8.50 -13.25 7.40
CA ASP A 229 -8.82 -13.46 8.82
C ASP A 229 -9.29 -12.18 9.55
N GLY A 230 -9.30 -11.02 8.87
CA GLY A 230 -9.78 -9.76 9.42
C GLY A 230 -8.91 -9.15 10.54
N THR A 231 -7.68 -9.64 10.73
CA THR A 231 -6.77 -9.14 11.78
C THR A 231 -5.73 -8.14 11.28
N ARG A 232 -5.63 -7.97 9.94
CA ARG A 232 -4.66 -7.09 9.30
C ARG A 232 -5.26 -6.35 8.12
N ALA A 233 -4.96 -5.06 8.08
CA ALA A 233 -5.27 -4.20 6.95
C ALA A 233 -4.01 -3.43 6.54
N VAL A 234 -3.82 -3.27 5.24
CA VAL A 234 -2.72 -2.51 4.64
C VAL A 234 -3.33 -1.41 3.80
N MET A 235 -3.07 -0.16 4.14
CA MET A 235 -3.39 0.97 3.27
C MET A 235 -2.15 1.36 2.49
N THR A 236 -2.33 1.52 1.18
CA THR A 236 -1.29 1.97 0.27
C THR A 236 -1.53 3.40 -0.17
N SER A 237 -0.45 4.11 -0.50
CA SER A 237 -0.49 5.50 -0.96
C SER A 237 0.62 5.71 -1.97
N ALA A 238 0.30 5.66 -3.26
CA ALA A 238 1.24 6.02 -4.33
C ALA A 238 1.00 7.47 -4.75
N MET A 239 2.00 8.32 -4.65
CA MET A 239 1.91 9.71 -5.09
C MET A 239 2.44 9.80 -6.52
N VAL A 240 1.55 10.16 -7.44
CA VAL A 240 1.76 10.09 -8.87
C VAL A 240 2.51 11.34 -9.33
N ALA A 241 3.70 11.11 -9.88
CA ALA A 241 4.49 12.16 -10.51
C ALA A 241 3.89 12.56 -11.86
N ASP A 242 3.78 11.58 -12.75
CA ASP A 242 3.39 11.79 -14.15
C ASP A 242 2.00 11.19 -14.43
N ASP A 243 1.12 12.03 -14.99
CA ASP A 243 -0.26 11.67 -15.31
C ASP A 243 -0.65 12.38 -16.61
N GLU A 244 -0.79 11.62 -17.69
CA GLU A 244 -1.12 12.16 -19.01
C GLU A 244 -2.50 12.83 -19.06
N ARG A 245 -3.44 12.38 -18.22
CA ARG A 245 -4.78 12.97 -18.13
C ARG A 245 -4.74 14.29 -17.38
N PHE A 246 -3.83 14.41 -16.42
CA PHE A 246 -3.67 15.58 -15.58
C PHE A 246 -2.20 16.01 -15.53
N PRO A 247 -1.69 16.56 -16.63
CA PRO A 247 -0.30 16.96 -16.74
C PRO A 247 0.04 18.03 -15.69
N LEU A 248 1.33 18.19 -15.44
CA LEU A 248 1.84 19.23 -14.56
C LEU A 248 1.63 20.61 -15.21
N GLY A 249 0.93 21.51 -14.51
CA GLY A 249 0.68 22.86 -15.01
C GLY A 249 1.92 23.77 -14.92
N PRO A 250 1.98 24.86 -15.71
CA PRO A 250 3.03 25.87 -15.57
C PRO A 250 3.05 26.47 -14.16
N GLY A 251 4.23 26.49 -13.52
CA GLY A 251 4.40 26.99 -12.16
C GLY A 251 3.85 26.08 -11.05
N GLU A 252 3.24 24.94 -11.40
CA GLU A 252 2.82 23.94 -10.41
C GLU A 252 4.05 23.20 -9.87
N ILE A 253 4.17 23.15 -8.54
CA ILE A 253 5.11 22.27 -7.86
C ILE A 253 4.34 21.02 -7.45
N ARG A 254 4.81 19.84 -7.83
CA ARG A 254 4.16 18.57 -7.52
C ARG A 254 5.04 17.67 -6.66
N SER A 255 4.45 17.21 -5.57
CA SER A 255 5.03 16.19 -4.70
C SER A 255 4.76 14.79 -5.25
N HIS A 256 5.71 13.87 -5.07
CA HIS A 256 5.56 12.47 -5.46
C HIS A 256 6.35 11.53 -4.54
N GLY A 257 6.16 10.22 -4.72
CA GLY A 257 6.74 9.18 -3.89
C GLY A 257 5.71 8.12 -3.51
N PHE A 258 5.91 7.46 -2.38
CA PHE A 258 5.01 6.39 -1.96
C PHE A 258 5.06 6.13 -0.46
N GLY A 259 4.02 5.46 0.02
CA GLY A 259 3.93 5.03 1.39
C GLY A 259 2.94 3.90 1.58
N TRP A 260 3.06 3.25 2.73
CA TRP A 260 2.10 2.26 3.19
C TRP A 260 1.98 2.36 4.70
N TYR A 261 0.85 1.93 5.24
CA TYR A 261 0.74 1.65 6.66
C TYR A 261 -0.12 0.41 6.91
N VAL A 262 0.29 -0.35 7.91
CA VAL A 262 -0.33 -1.61 8.32
C VAL A 262 -0.97 -1.43 9.68
N SER A 263 -2.23 -1.84 9.78
CA SER A 263 -2.95 -1.98 11.04
C SER A 263 -3.02 -3.46 11.39
N ASN A 264 -2.61 -3.83 12.60
CA ASN A 264 -2.71 -5.20 13.11
C ASN A 264 -3.45 -5.22 14.44
N ALA A 265 -4.40 -6.16 14.59
CA ALA A 265 -4.97 -6.51 15.89
C ALA A 265 -3.89 -7.19 16.75
N ARG A 266 -3.65 -6.71 17.97
CA ARG A 266 -2.60 -7.22 18.86
C ARG A 266 -3.19 -7.95 20.06
N CYS A 267 -2.89 -9.24 20.19
CA CYS A 267 -3.07 -9.99 21.43
C CYS A 267 -1.83 -9.78 22.32
N ARG A 268 -1.95 -9.10 23.47
CA ARG A 268 -0.83 -8.86 24.38
C ARG A 268 -0.68 -10.02 25.38
N GLY A 269 0.46 -10.70 25.37
CA GLY A 269 0.91 -11.56 26.48
C GLY A 269 2.02 -10.85 27.25
N TYR A 270 1.94 -10.80 28.58
CA TYR A 270 3.03 -10.29 29.44
C TYR A 270 3.86 -11.47 29.99
N LEU A 271 5.18 -11.33 29.94
CA LEU A 271 6.10 -12.20 30.68
C LEU A 271 6.35 -11.58 32.06
N THR A 272 5.82 -12.16 33.12
CA THR A 272 6.33 -11.90 34.48
C THR A 272 7.48 -12.87 34.78
N ARG A 273 8.42 -12.38 35.59
CA ARG A 273 9.70 -12.98 35.95
C ARG A 273 9.54 -14.23 36.82
N ALA A 274 8.84 -15.26 36.33
CA ALA A 274 8.75 -16.59 36.95
C ALA A 274 8.12 -17.62 35.99
N GLY A 275 8.74 -17.88 34.83
CA GLY A 275 8.78 -19.20 34.16
C GLY A 275 7.50 -20.08 34.04
N ARG A 276 6.29 -19.55 34.11
CA ARG A 276 5.02 -20.26 33.87
C ARG A 276 4.04 -19.30 33.19
N SER A 277 3.89 -19.43 31.87
CA SER A 277 2.99 -18.61 31.08
C SER A 277 1.55 -19.12 31.20
N VAL A 278 0.71 -18.42 31.96
CA VAL A 278 -0.73 -18.40 31.70
C VAL A 278 -0.92 -17.30 30.65
N ALA A 279 -1.33 -17.68 29.45
CA ALA A 279 -1.76 -16.73 28.43
C ALA A 279 -3.23 -16.41 28.66
N GLU A 280 -3.53 -15.30 29.32
CA GLU A 280 -4.89 -14.77 29.37
C GLU A 280 -5.11 -13.81 28.21
N ARG A 281 -6.26 -13.93 27.54
CA ARG A 281 -6.71 -13.04 26.47
C ARG A 281 -6.98 -11.65 27.05
N VAL A 282 -6.02 -10.73 26.92
CA VAL A 282 -6.13 -9.40 27.58
C VAL A 282 -7.14 -8.45 26.90
N ALA A 283 -7.47 -8.64 25.61
CA ALA A 283 -8.72 -8.24 24.90
C ALA A 283 -8.51 -8.11 23.38
N ASP A 284 -9.59 -8.22 22.60
CA ASP A 284 -9.65 -8.01 21.13
C ASP A 284 -9.50 -6.54 20.69
N SER A 285 -8.98 -5.66 21.56
CA SER A 285 -9.26 -4.22 21.51
C SER A 285 -8.03 -3.32 21.39
N ILE A 286 -6.87 -3.85 21.00
CA ILE A 286 -5.69 -3.04 20.68
C ILE A 286 -5.33 -3.19 19.20
N THR A 287 -5.33 -2.07 18.48
CA THR A 287 -4.85 -1.98 17.11
C THR A 287 -3.54 -1.20 17.08
N THR A 288 -2.46 -1.86 16.62
CA THR A 288 -1.20 -1.17 16.33
C THR A 288 -1.20 -0.74 14.87
N VAL A 289 -0.99 0.54 14.63
CA VAL A 289 -0.81 1.12 13.30
C VAL A 289 0.66 1.45 13.11
N ARG A 290 1.24 1.06 11.98
CA ARG A 290 2.63 1.32 11.63
C ARG A 290 2.74 1.71 10.17
N GLY A 291 3.45 2.79 9.86
CA GLY A 291 3.58 3.25 8.49
C GLY A 291 4.94 3.81 8.14
N SER A 292 5.25 3.71 6.85
CA SER A 292 6.42 4.28 6.22
C SER A 292 5.98 5.09 5.00
N MET A 293 6.52 6.29 4.84
CA MET A 293 6.33 7.13 3.67
C MET A 293 7.67 7.69 3.21
N LEU A 294 7.81 7.81 1.89
CA LEU A 294 8.95 8.36 1.21
C LEU A 294 8.43 9.42 0.23
N HIS A 295 8.82 10.67 0.46
CA HIS A 295 8.56 11.79 -0.44
C HIS A 295 9.86 12.12 -1.15
N TYR A 296 9.86 12.05 -2.47
CA TYR A 296 10.99 12.53 -3.26
C TYR A 296 10.95 14.06 -3.37
N THR A 297 12.06 14.63 -3.80
CA THR A 297 12.13 16.06 -4.07
C THR A 297 11.06 16.46 -5.09
N PRO A 298 10.20 17.45 -4.75
CA PRO A 298 9.18 17.93 -5.66
C PRO A 298 9.76 18.45 -6.98
N PHE A 299 8.92 18.52 -8.00
CA PHE A 299 9.34 18.99 -9.31
C PHE A 299 8.29 19.89 -9.95
N THR A 300 8.77 20.67 -10.91
CA THR A 300 7.99 21.55 -11.79
C THR A 300 8.13 21.05 -13.23
N THR A 301 7.53 21.75 -14.18
CA THR A 301 7.72 21.48 -15.62
C THR A 301 9.19 21.60 -16.04
N ASP A 302 10.00 22.35 -15.29
CA ASP A 302 11.43 22.57 -15.56
C ASP A 302 12.33 21.53 -14.86
N GLY A 303 11.74 20.58 -14.15
CA GLY A 303 12.44 19.53 -13.41
C GLY A 303 12.40 19.73 -11.90
N VAL A 304 13.29 19.02 -11.20
CA VAL A 304 13.36 18.97 -9.74
C VAL A 304 13.70 20.35 -9.17
N ILE A 305 12.99 20.77 -8.12
CA ILE A 305 13.22 22.08 -7.50
C ILE A 305 14.59 22.15 -6.79
N SER A 306 15.17 23.35 -6.72
CA SER A 306 16.47 23.56 -6.08
C SER A 306 16.41 23.42 -4.56
N LEU A 307 17.57 23.24 -3.91
CA LEU A 307 17.66 23.13 -2.44
C LEU A 307 17.11 24.37 -1.74
N GLU A 308 17.34 25.55 -2.31
CA GLU A 308 16.89 26.83 -1.80
C GLU A 308 15.35 26.89 -1.82
N HIS A 309 14.75 26.41 -2.91
CA HIS A 309 13.30 26.31 -3.04
C HIS A 309 12.73 25.26 -2.07
N ILE A 310 13.41 24.12 -1.85
CA ILE A 310 13.05 23.16 -0.79
C ILE A 310 13.07 23.86 0.58
N GLY A 311 14.08 24.67 0.87
CA GLY A 311 14.17 25.48 2.08
C GLY A 311 12.92 26.33 2.30
N GLN A 312 12.50 27.07 1.27
CA GLN A 312 11.31 27.91 1.31
C GLN A 312 10.02 27.10 1.59
N LEU A 313 9.89 25.89 1.06
CA LEU A 313 8.73 25.03 1.34
C LEU A 313 8.58 24.68 2.83
N PHE A 314 9.69 24.68 3.58
CA PHE A 314 9.73 24.46 5.02
C PHE A 314 9.83 25.76 5.84
N GLY A 315 9.79 26.93 5.18
CA GLY A 315 9.90 28.24 5.83
C GLY A 315 11.32 28.62 6.24
N VAL A 316 12.34 28.00 5.63
CA VAL A 316 13.75 28.33 5.86
C VAL A 316 14.23 29.29 4.78
N ASP A 317 14.75 30.45 5.19
CA ASP A 317 15.42 31.36 4.26
C ASP A 317 16.86 30.88 3.99
N HIS A 318 17.12 30.50 2.74
CA HIS A 318 18.45 30.09 2.29
C HIS A 318 19.53 31.18 2.46
N HIS A 319 19.17 32.47 2.51
CA HIS A 319 20.14 33.55 2.69
C HIS A 319 20.79 33.56 4.08
N ASP A 320 20.17 32.92 5.06
CA ASP A 320 20.73 32.75 6.41
C ASP A 320 21.89 31.74 6.45
N HIS A 321 22.11 30.99 5.36
CA HIS A 321 23.05 29.87 5.32
C HIS A 321 24.12 30.06 4.25
N ARG A 322 25.40 30.01 4.66
CA ARG A 322 26.54 30.05 3.74
C ARG A 322 26.90 28.68 3.16
N ARG A 323 26.57 27.61 3.89
CA ARG A 323 26.87 26.22 3.51
C ARG A 323 25.59 25.46 3.24
N ARG A 324 25.61 24.58 2.24
CA ARG A 324 24.45 23.76 1.84
C ARG A 324 24.08 22.77 2.94
N GLU A 325 25.07 22.25 3.66
CA GLU A 325 24.87 21.33 4.78
C GLU A 325 24.11 22.00 5.93
N ASP A 326 24.41 23.27 6.21
CA ASP A 326 23.72 24.03 7.26
C ASP A 326 22.25 24.29 6.88
N LEU A 327 22.00 24.59 5.60
CA LEU A 327 20.63 24.73 5.06
C LEU A 327 19.88 23.39 5.14
N ILE A 328 20.50 22.27 4.76
CA ILE A 328 19.89 20.93 4.84
C ILE A 328 19.57 20.58 6.30
N ALA A 329 20.47 20.85 7.24
CA ALA A 329 20.24 20.59 8.66
C ALA A 329 19.09 21.44 9.23
N HIS A 330 18.99 22.70 8.81
CA HIS A 330 17.87 23.55 9.21
C HIS A 330 16.54 23.07 8.61
N VAL A 331 16.52 22.69 7.33
CA VAL A 331 15.35 22.07 6.68
C VAL A 331 14.92 20.81 7.41
N GLN A 332 15.88 19.93 7.77
CA GLN A 332 15.58 18.73 8.55
C GLN A 332 14.93 19.07 9.89
N THR A 333 15.48 20.06 10.62
CA THR A 333 14.95 20.49 11.92
C THR A 333 13.51 21.02 11.79
N GLN A 334 13.24 21.83 10.77
CA GLN A 334 11.88 22.35 10.51
C GLN A 334 10.92 21.24 10.07
N ALA A 335 11.36 20.33 9.20
CA ALA A 335 10.56 19.19 8.78
C ALA A 335 10.20 18.28 9.96
N GLU A 336 11.16 17.97 10.83
CA GLU A 336 10.94 17.18 12.06
C GLU A 336 9.93 17.83 13.00
N ALA A 337 10.02 19.14 13.21
CA ALA A 337 9.10 19.89 14.04
C ALA A 337 7.67 19.87 13.46
N GLN A 338 7.52 20.23 12.18
CA GLN A 338 6.24 20.28 11.50
C GLN A 338 5.54 18.91 11.47
N VAL A 339 6.29 17.86 11.14
CA VAL A 339 5.75 16.50 11.09
C VAL A 339 5.43 15.99 12.50
N GLY A 340 6.26 16.28 13.49
CA GLY A 340 6.01 15.91 14.89
C GLY A 340 4.75 16.53 15.46
N ASP A 341 4.50 17.82 15.17
CA ASP A 341 3.28 18.51 15.57
C ASP A 341 2.05 17.93 14.87
N THR A 342 2.15 17.71 13.56
CA THR A 342 1.08 17.12 12.74
C THR A 342 0.71 15.73 13.23
N PHE A 343 1.70 14.88 13.49
CA PHE A 343 1.49 13.52 14.00
C PHE A 343 0.76 13.54 15.35
N ARG A 344 1.21 14.38 16.29
CA ARG A 344 0.60 14.51 17.62
C ARG A 344 -0.83 15.03 17.53
N GLN A 345 -1.08 16.03 16.67
CA GLN A 345 -2.41 16.59 16.47
C GLN A 345 -3.38 15.56 15.87
N HIS A 346 -2.97 14.84 14.82
CA HIS A 346 -3.77 13.80 14.19
C HIS A 346 -4.08 12.67 15.17
N LEU A 347 -3.10 12.21 15.94
CA LEU A 347 -3.30 11.14 16.90
C LEU A 347 -4.25 11.55 18.03
N ARG A 348 -4.15 12.80 18.53
CA ARG A 348 -5.10 13.36 19.50
C ARG A 348 -6.51 13.43 18.93
N ALA A 349 -6.67 13.94 17.71
CA ALA A 349 -7.97 14.03 17.03
C ALA A 349 -8.60 12.65 16.82
N LEU A 350 -7.80 11.67 16.38
CA LEU A 350 -8.24 10.29 16.17
C LEU A 350 -8.72 9.64 17.48
N ARG A 351 -7.95 9.79 18.57
CA ARG A 351 -8.33 9.27 19.89
C ARG A 351 -9.58 9.96 20.42
N HIS A 352 -9.68 11.27 20.25
CA HIS A 352 -10.86 12.03 20.65
C HIS A 352 -12.12 11.57 19.90
N HIS A 353 -12.01 11.33 18.59
CA HIS A 353 -13.10 10.79 17.77
C HIS A 353 -13.62 9.46 18.30
N PHE A 354 -12.72 8.55 18.68
CA PHE A 354 -13.10 7.25 19.26
C PHE A 354 -13.69 7.36 20.67
N MET A 355 -13.29 8.35 21.47
CA MET A 355 -13.90 8.59 22.78
C MET A 355 -15.34 9.12 22.68
N GLN A 356 -15.64 9.90 21.65
CA GLN A 356 -16.96 10.52 21.44
C GLN A 356 -17.95 9.60 20.72
N THR A 357 -17.45 8.61 19.98
CA THR A 357 -18.27 7.69 19.18
C THR A 357 -18.13 6.29 19.78
N PRO A 358 -18.81 5.98 20.92
CA PRO A 358 -18.73 4.64 21.50
C PRO A 358 -19.23 3.61 20.48
N PRO A 359 -18.65 2.42 20.44
CA PRO A 359 -19.05 1.39 19.49
C PRO A 359 -20.54 1.09 19.67
N SER A 360 -21.33 1.27 18.61
CA SER A 360 -22.71 0.79 18.58
C SER A 360 -22.66 -0.72 18.75
N HIS A 361 -23.09 -1.21 19.91
CA HIS A 361 -23.36 -2.64 20.09
C HIS A 361 -24.47 -3.02 19.12
N ALA A 362 -24.10 -3.59 17.96
CA ALA A 362 -25.04 -4.31 17.13
C ALA A 362 -25.57 -5.47 17.98
N SER A 363 -26.87 -5.42 18.26
CA SER A 363 -27.62 -6.41 19.03
C SER A 363 -27.85 -7.68 18.23
#